data_AF-A0A3D4BIF5-F1
#
_entry.id   AF-A0A3D4BIF5-F1
#
_cell.length_a   1.000
_cell.length_b   1.000
_cell.length_c   1.000
_cell.angle_alpha   90.00
_cell.angle_beta   90.00
_cell.angle_gamma   90.00
#
_symmetry.space_group_name_H-M   'P 1'
#
loop_
_entity.id
_entity.type
_entity.pdbx_description
1 polymer ?
#
loop_
_entity_poly.entity_id
_entity_poly.type
_entity_poly.pdbx_seq_one_letter_code
_entity_poly.pdbx_strand_id
1 'polypeptide(L)' 'MIQTNDDGSIIIHLLLIENYELERLLLGFGNGLEIIKPERLRNRFKMILEKSIEKYN' A
#
# COMPACT_ATOMS: atom_id res chain seq x y z
N MET A 1 7.36 14.99 1.59
CA MET A 1 6.60 15.60 2.72
C MET A 1 6.20 14.47 3.66
N ILE A 2 6.28 14.70 4.97
CA ILE A 2 5.87 13.75 6.01
C ILE A 2 4.83 14.46 6.88
N GLN A 3 3.70 13.81 7.13
CA GLN A 3 2.64 14.28 8.03
C GLN A 3 2.36 13.18 9.05
N THR A 4 2.25 13.54 10.32
CA THR A 4 1.80 12.63 11.39
C THR A 4 0.39 13.01 11.78
N ASN A 5 -0.51 12.03 11.85
CA ASN A 5 -1.90 12.22 12.25
C ASN A 5 -2.07 12.00 13.76
N ASP A 6 -3.19 12.45 14.32
CA ASP A 6 -3.48 12.34 15.77
C ASP A 6 -3.58 10.89 16.26
N ASP A 7 -3.91 9.95 15.36
CA ASP A 7 -3.96 8.52 15.65
C ASP A 7 -2.57 7.83 15.62
N GLY A 8 -1.50 8.60 15.40
CA GLY A 8 -0.13 8.12 15.31
C GLY A 8 0.28 7.58 13.93
N SER A 9 -0.63 7.55 12.95
CA SER A 9 -0.29 7.18 11.57
C SER A 9 0.56 8.26 10.89
N ILE A 10 1.35 7.84 9.90
CA ILE A 10 2.27 8.73 9.18
C ILE A 10 1.98 8.64 7.67
N ILE A 11 1.73 9.79 7.05
CA ILE A 11 1.63 9.93 5.60
C ILE A 11 3.00 10.37 5.06
N ILE A 12 3.55 9.56 4.16
CA ILE A 12 4.85 9.82 3.52
C ILE A 12 4.64 9.97 2.02
N HIS A 13 5.08 11.10 1.46
CA HIS A 13 5.17 11.30 0.01
C HIS A 13 6.53 10.87 -0.50
N LEU A 14 6.55 9.86 -1.37
CA LEU A 14 7.75 9.30 -2.00
C LEU A 14 7.70 9.55 -3.51
N LEU A 15 8.83 9.98 -4.10
CA LEU A 15 9.01 10.08 -5.54
C LEU A 15 9.90 8.93 -5.99
N LEU A 16 9.31 7.88 -6.56
CA LEU A 16 9.98 6.63 -6.88
C LEU A 16 9.63 6.17 -8.30
N ILE A 17 10.48 5.32 -8.85
CA ILE A 17 10.13 4.50 -10.02
C ILE A 17 9.37 3.28 -9.51
N GLU A 18 8.15 3.10 -9.96
CA GLU A 18 7.36 1.90 -9.64
C GLU A 18 8.02 0.67 -10.26
N ASN A 19 8.46 -0.28 -9.42
CA ASN A 19 8.99 -1.57 -9.84
C ASN A 19 8.37 -2.71 -9.01
N TYR A 20 8.57 -3.94 -9.48
CA TYR A 20 7.89 -5.10 -8.94
C TYR A 20 8.37 -5.48 -7.53
N GLU A 21 9.64 -5.23 -7.22
CA GLU A 21 10.26 -5.44 -5.91
C GLU A 21 9.67 -4.49 -4.87
N LEU A 22 9.51 -3.21 -5.23
CA LEU A 22 8.87 -2.20 -4.39
C LEU A 22 7.42 -2.56 -4.09
N GLU A 23 6.64 -2.94 -5.11
CA GLU A 23 5.25 -3.37 -4.89
C GLU A 23 5.17 -4.57 -3.94
N ARG A 24 6.03 -5.58 -4.11
CA ARG A 24 6.08 -6.76 -3.24
C ARG A 24 6.49 -6.41 -1.81
N LEU A 25 7.48 -5.54 -1.64
CA LEU A 25 7.90 -5.05 -0.34
C LEU A 25 6.74 -4.34 0.37
N LEU A 26 6.08 -3.42 -0.33
CA LEU A 26 4.95 -2.66 0.22
C LEU A 26 3.76 -3.57 0.58
N LEU A 27 3.45 -4.58 -0.24
CA LEU A 27 2.44 -5.60 0.06
C LEU A 27 2.80 -6.43 1.31
N GLY A 28 4.09 -6.66 1.56
CA GLY A 28 4.58 -7.40 2.72
C GLY A 28 4.22 -6.77 4.07
N PHE A 29 3.92 -5.47 4.10
CA PHE A 29 3.44 -4.78 5.31
C PHE A 29 1.95 -5.02 5.60
N GLY A 30 1.19 -5.62 4.67
CA GLY A 30 -0.20 -6.00 4.88
C GLY A 30 -1.08 -4.84 5.34
N ASN A 31 -1.80 -5.02 6.45
CA ASN A 31 -2.70 -4.02 7.03
C ASN A 31 -1.97 -2.86 7.73
N GLY A 32 -0.65 -2.89 7.84
CA GLY A 32 0.17 -1.80 8.39
C GLY A 32 0.48 -0.67 7.39
N LEU A 33 0.08 -0.82 6.12
CA LEU A 33 0.36 0.14 5.06
C LEU A 33 -0.85 0.34 4.15
N GLU A 34 -1.12 1.61 3.80
CA GLU A 34 -2.14 1.97 2.82
C GLU A 34 -1.54 2.82 1.69
N ILE A 35 -1.83 2.46 0.44
CA ILE A 35 -1.51 3.29 -0.71
C ILE A 35 -2.62 4.35 -0.89
N ILE A 36 -2.29 5.61 -0.63
CA ILE A 36 -3.21 6.74 -0.85
C ILE A 36 -3.24 7.13 -2.33
N LYS A 37 -2.06 7.28 -2.96
CA LYS A 37 -1.88 7.63 -4.37
C LYS A 37 -0.61 6.97 -4.93
N PRO A 38 -0.52 6.74 -6.26
CA PRO A 38 -1.55 6.99 -7.26
C PRO A 38 -2.68 5.95 -7.24
N GLU A 39 -3.84 6.30 -7.79
CA GLU A 39 -5.05 5.45 -7.78
C GLU A 39 -4.82 4.09 -8.45
N ARG A 40 -4.04 4.05 -9.55
CA ARG A 40 -3.66 2.81 -10.23
C ARG A 40 -2.99 1.81 -9.29
N LEU A 41 -2.04 2.28 -8.47
CA LEU A 41 -1.31 1.44 -7.52
C LEU A 41 -2.20 1.00 -6.36
N ARG A 42 -3.03 1.92 -5.83
CA ARG A 42 -4.05 1.62 -4.81
C ARG A 42 -5.00 0.51 -5.26
N ASN A 43 -5.55 0.62 -6.47
CA ASN A 43 -6.48 -0.37 -7.03
C ASN A 43 -5.79 -1.72 -7.27
N ARG A 44 -4.52 -1.71 -7.70
CA ARG A 44 -3.73 -2.94 -7.83
C ARG A 44 -3.56 -3.66 -6.49
N PHE A 45 -3.23 -2.93 -5.42
CA PHE A 45 -3.08 -3.49 -4.07
C PHE A 45 -4.40 -4.05 -3.56
N LYS A 46 -5.49 -3.30 -3.72
CA LYS A 46 -6.84 -3.73 -3.36
C LYS A 46 -7.20 -5.07 -4.04
N MET A 47 -7.02 -5.16 -5.36
CA MET A 47 -7.30 -6.41 -6.11
C MET A 47 -6.47 -7.60 -5.59
N ILE A 48 -5.18 -7.40 -5.29
CA ILE A 48 -4.31 -8.48 -4.79
C ILE A 48 -4.78 -8.95 -3.41
N LEU A 49 -5.15 -8.02 -2.52
CA LEU A 49 -5.65 -8.34 -1.18
C LEU A 49 -7.01 -9.05 -1.23
N GLU A 50 -7.93 -8.59 -2.08
CA GLU A 50 -9.23 -9.25 -2.31
C GLU A 50 -9.05 -10.71 -2.78
N LYS A 51 -8.22 -10.93 -3.80
CA LYS A 51 -7.85 -12.29 -4.27
C LYS A 51 -7.12 -13.12 -3.21
N SER A 52 -6.43 -12.47 -2.29
CA SER A 52 -5.74 -13.18 -1.21
C SER A 52 -6.74 -13.70 -0.17
N ILE A 53 -7.77 -12.92 0.14
CA ILE A 53 -8.86 -13.33 1.04
C ILE A 53 -9.63 -14.52 0.44
N GLU A 54 -9.87 -14.53 -0.87
CA GLU A 54 -10.54 -15.64 -1.57
C GLU A 54 -9.88 -17.00 -1.33
N LYS A 55 -8.58 -17.05 -0.99
CA LYS A 55 -7.86 -18.31 -0.72
C LYS A 55 -8.09 -18.90 0.67
N TYR A 56 -8.72 -18.15 1.56
CA TYR A 56 -9.01 -18.56 2.92
C TYR A 56 -10.52 -18.72 3.19
N ASN A 57 -11.34 -18.54 2.16
CA ASN A 57 -12.77 -18.85 2.15
C ASN A 57 -12.99 -20.31 1.74
#